data_AF-A0A3C0ZP86-F1
#
_entry.id   AF-A0A3C0ZP86-F1
#
_cell.length_a   1.000
_cell.length_b   1.000
_cell.length_c   1.000
_cell.angle_alpha   90.00
_cell.angle_beta   90.00
_cell.angle_gamma   90.00
#
_symmetry.space_group_name_H-M   'P 1'
#
loop_
_entity.id
_entity.type
_entity.pdbx_description
1 polymer ?
#
loop_
_entity_poly.entity_id
_entity_poly.type
_entity_poly.pdbx_seq_one_letter_code
_entity_poly.pdbx_strand_id
1 'polypeptide(L)'
;MFVTKEGNLLVNELAPRPHNSGHYTLDACDVSQFEALVRAVCGLPLKEPRLLTPCTMINLLGKHLERLNIQRLLTMPGIKLHLYGKKIAGPKRKMGHITILNYSKAEVDRIVNEVKELIGEDDAFGDIYNL
;
A
#
# COMPACT_ATOMS: atom_id res chain seq x y z
N MET A 1 -14.94 4.56 2.56
CA MET A 1 -16.33 4.08 2.59
C MET A 1 -16.46 3.16 3.79
N PHE A 2 -17.66 3.02 4.34
CA PHE A 2 -17.97 2.01 5.34
C PHE A 2 -18.98 1.02 4.76
N VAL A 3 -18.82 -0.25 5.06
CA VAL A 3 -19.79 -1.30 4.73
C VAL A 3 -20.47 -1.69 6.04
N THR A 4 -21.79 -1.51 6.13
CA THR A 4 -22.54 -1.90 7.34
C THR A 4 -22.66 -3.42 7.41
N LYS A 5 -23.08 -3.95 8.57
CA LYS A 5 -23.27 -5.40 8.74
C LYS A 5 -24.35 -5.95 7.79
N GLU A 6 -25.28 -5.09 7.39
CA GLU A 6 -26.37 -5.36 6.44
C GLU A 6 -25.92 -5.21 4.98
N GLY A 7 -24.65 -4.89 4.72
CA GLY A 7 -24.09 -4.74 3.37
C GLY A 7 -24.32 -3.37 2.73
N ASN A 8 -24.85 -2.39 3.46
CA ASN A 8 -25.04 -1.04 2.92
C ASN A 8 -23.70 -0.30 2.82
N LEU A 9 -23.52 0.47 1.75
CA LEU A 9 -22.32 1.27 1.52
C LEU A 9 -22.56 2.73 1.93
N LEU A 10 -21.76 3.22 2.86
CA LEU A 10 -21.76 4.62 3.30
C LEU A 10 -20.52 5.34 2.78
N VAL A 11 -20.72 6.49 2.15
CA VAL A 11 -19.62 7.39 1.76
C VAL A 11 -19.07 8.03 3.03
N ASN A 12 -17.78 7.84 3.29
CA ASN A 12 -17.10 8.46 4.45
C ASN A 12 -16.59 9.85 4.09
N GLU A 13 -15.71 9.90 3.09
CA GLU A 13 -15.07 11.12 2.60
C GLU A 13 -14.67 10.94 1.13
N LEU A 14 -14.40 12.05 0.45
CA LEU A 14 -13.92 12.08 -0.92
C LEU A 14 -12.59 12.83 -1.00
N ALA A 15 -11.66 12.33 -1.82
CA ALA A 15 -10.38 12.98 -2.09
C ALA A 15 -10.18 13.12 -3.62
N PRO A 16 -10.18 14.34 -4.18
CA PRO A 16 -10.04 14.57 -5.62
C PRO A 16 -8.58 14.51 -6.07
N ARG A 17 -7.88 13.44 -5.72
CA ARG A 17 -6.45 13.23 -5.96
C ARG A 17 -6.12 11.74 -5.83
N PRO A 18 -4.91 11.31 -6.26
CA PRO A 18 -4.37 10.03 -5.86
C PRO A 18 -4.43 9.88 -4.34
N HIS A 19 -4.84 8.69 -3.92
CA HIS A 19 -5.10 8.36 -2.52
C HIS A 19 -4.18 7.25 -2.04
N ASN A 20 -3.88 7.26 -0.75
CA ASN A 20 -2.94 6.31 -0.15
C ASN A 20 -3.42 4.86 -0.30
N SER A 21 -4.73 4.64 -0.16
CA SER A 21 -5.33 3.31 -0.35
C SER A 21 -5.23 2.79 -1.79
N GLY A 22 -4.82 3.62 -2.75
CA GLY A 22 -4.60 3.22 -4.14
C GLY A 22 -3.13 2.97 -4.49
N HIS A 23 -2.18 3.11 -3.57
CA HIS A 23 -0.76 2.99 -3.93
C HIS A 23 -0.38 1.58 -4.39
N TYR A 24 -1.11 0.54 -3.96
CA TYR A 24 -0.97 -0.83 -4.46
C TYR A 24 -1.01 -0.93 -6.00
N THR A 25 -1.73 -0.02 -6.66
CA THR A 25 -1.86 0.01 -8.13
C THR A 25 -0.54 0.25 -8.86
N LEU A 26 0.51 0.73 -8.17
CA LEU A 26 1.85 0.84 -8.74
C LEU A 26 2.44 -0.53 -9.10
N ASP A 27 2.14 -1.55 -8.31
CA ASP A 27 2.79 -2.86 -8.41
C ASP A 27 1.84 -3.99 -8.80
N ALA A 28 0.55 -3.85 -8.47
CA ALA A 28 -0.43 -4.93 -8.61
C ALA A 28 -1.45 -4.70 -9.73
N CYS A 29 -1.45 -3.52 -10.39
CA CYS A 29 -2.36 -3.21 -11.49
C CYS A 29 -1.62 -2.93 -12.79
N ASP A 30 -2.34 -3.04 -13.90
CA ASP A 30 -1.83 -2.76 -15.25
C ASP A 30 -1.86 -1.28 -15.64
N VAL A 31 -2.43 -0.42 -14.80
CA VAL A 31 -2.36 1.04 -14.82
C VAL A 31 -2.42 1.54 -13.37
N SER A 32 -1.46 2.37 -12.98
CA SER A 32 -1.45 2.94 -11.64
C SER A 32 -2.42 4.13 -11.54
N GLN A 33 -2.90 4.44 -10.33
CA GLN A 33 -3.71 5.65 -10.11
C GLN A 33 -2.97 6.94 -10.53
N PHE A 34 -1.63 6.92 -10.50
CA PHE A 34 -0.80 8.06 -10.89
C PHE A 34 -0.77 8.21 -12.41
N GLU A 35 -0.58 7.11 -13.13
CA GLU A 35 -0.67 7.10 -14.59
C GLU A 35 -2.09 7.46 -15.06
N ALA A 36 -3.13 6.90 -14.42
CA ALA A 36 -4.52 7.20 -14.72
C ALA A 36 -4.82 8.70 -14.56
N LEU A 37 -4.31 9.34 -13.49
CA LEU A 37 -4.44 10.79 -13.32
C LEU A 37 -3.75 11.57 -14.44
N VAL A 38 -2.50 11.22 -14.78
CA VAL A 38 -1.76 11.89 -15.87
C VAL A 38 -2.52 11.77 -17.18
N ARG A 39 -3.01 10.57 -17.53
CA ARG A 39 -3.80 10.35 -18.73
C ARG A 39 -5.06 11.22 -18.75
N ALA A 40 -5.79 11.28 -17.63
CA ALA A 40 -7.00 12.09 -17.51
C ALA A 40 -6.72 13.59 -17.70
N VAL A 41 -5.69 14.13 -17.03
CA VAL A 41 -5.35 15.55 -17.10
C VAL A 41 -4.81 15.95 -18.47
N CYS A 42 -4.09 15.06 -19.15
CA CYS A 42 -3.51 15.31 -20.47
C CYS A 42 -4.44 14.97 -21.65
N GLY A 43 -5.67 14.49 -21.40
CA GLY A 43 -6.59 14.09 -22.46
C GLY A 43 -6.14 12.85 -23.24
N LEU A 44 -5.32 11.98 -22.63
CA LEU A 44 -4.87 10.73 -23.22
C LEU A 44 -5.91 9.62 -23.02
N PRO A 45 -5.90 8.54 -23.84
CA PRO A 45 -6.82 7.43 -23.67
C PRO A 45 -6.76 6.83 -22.26
N LEU A 46 -7.93 6.72 -21.62
CA LEU A 46 -8.07 6.06 -20.32
C LEU A 46 -8.14 4.54 -20.51
N LYS A 47 -7.59 3.83 -19.53
CA LYS A 47 -7.60 2.37 -19.47
C LYS A 47 -8.38 1.94 -18.24
N GLU A 48 -9.27 0.96 -18.39
CA GLU A 48 -9.92 0.32 -17.25
C GLU A 48 -8.86 -0.44 -16.43
N PRO A 49 -8.67 -0.11 -15.13
CA PRO A 49 -7.65 -0.77 -14.33
C PRO A 49 -7.99 -2.23 -14.07
N ARG A 50 -7.01 -3.11 -14.29
CA ARG A 50 -7.10 -4.53 -13.96
C ARG A 50 -6.11 -4.89 -12.87
N LEU A 51 -6.60 -5.57 -11.83
CA LEU A 51 -5.75 -6.21 -10.83
C LEU A 51 -5.06 -7.42 -11.49
N LEU A 52 -3.73 -7.42 -11.50
CA LEU A 52 -2.89 -8.47 -12.08
C LEU A 52 -2.57 -9.58 -11.07
N THR A 53 -2.49 -9.23 -9.79
CA THR A 53 -2.20 -10.17 -8.70
C THR A 53 -2.81 -9.65 -7.39
N PRO A 54 -3.32 -10.54 -6.50
CA PRO A 54 -3.73 -10.14 -5.15
C PRO A 54 -2.60 -9.47 -4.39
N CYS A 55 -2.93 -8.50 -3.53
CA CYS A 55 -1.90 -7.77 -2.83
C CYS A 55 -2.35 -7.20 -1.49
N THR A 56 -1.36 -6.98 -0.63
CA THR A 56 -1.54 -6.25 0.63
C THR A 56 -0.56 -5.10 0.69
N MET A 57 -1.05 -3.91 1.00
CA MET A 57 -0.20 -2.73 1.16
C MET A 57 -0.10 -2.30 2.62
N ILE A 58 1.11 -1.97 3.07
CA ILE A 58 1.43 -1.49 4.42
C ILE A 58 2.10 -0.12 4.33
N ASN A 59 1.63 0.85 5.11
CA ASN A 59 2.29 2.16 5.22
C ASN A 59 3.60 2.07 6.01
N LEU A 60 4.63 2.79 5.57
CA LEU A 60 5.82 3.07 6.36
C LEU A 60 5.74 4.47 6.95
N LEU A 61 5.77 4.57 8.28
CA LEU A 61 5.80 5.81 9.02
C LEU A 61 7.23 6.13 9.49
N GLY A 62 7.48 7.36 9.94
CA GLY A 62 8.80 7.78 10.41
C GLY A 62 9.33 6.89 11.53
N LYS A 63 8.47 6.49 12.47
CA LYS A 63 8.85 5.57 13.58
C LYS A 63 9.38 4.21 13.08
N HIS A 64 8.95 3.75 11.90
CA HIS A 64 9.37 2.46 11.35
C HIS A 64 10.79 2.51 10.78
N LEU A 65 11.28 3.68 10.36
CA LEU A 65 12.53 3.79 9.62
C LEU A 65 13.75 3.42 10.47
N GLU A 66 13.68 3.58 11.79
CA GLU A 66 14.79 3.25 12.70
C GLU A 66 15.08 1.75 12.75
N ARG A 67 14.04 0.91 12.62
CA ARG A 67 14.14 -0.56 12.65
C ARG A 67 14.03 -1.21 11.28
N LEU A 68 13.78 -0.42 10.23
CA LEU A 68 13.54 -0.89 8.88
C LEU A 68 14.74 -1.68 8.33
N ASN A 69 14.60 -3.00 8.24
CA ASN A 69 15.62 -3.86 7.64
C ASN A 69 15.45 -3.93 6.10
N ILE A 70 15.98 -2.92 5.41
CA ILE A 70 15.87 -2.79 3.95
C ILE A 70 16.48 -4.00 3.23
N GLN A 71 17.66 -4.46 3.64
CA GLN A 71 18.33 -5.57 2.96
C GLN A 71 17.48 -6.84 3.00
N ARG A 72 16.91 -7.17 4.17
CA ARG A 72 16.03 -8.35 4.28
C ARG A 72 14.79 -8.18 3.42
N LEU A 73 14.10 -7.04 3.48
CA LEU A 73 12.89 -6.79 2.70
C LEU A 73 13.11 -6.95 1.19
N LEU A 74 14.24 -6.46 0.67
CA LEU A 74 14.56 -6.56 -0.76
C LEU A 74 14.90 -8.00 -1.21
N THR A 75 15.23 -8.91 -0.29
CA THR A 75 15.46 -10.32 -0.59
C THR A 75 14.19 -11.17 -0.56
N MET A 76 13.10 -10.65 0.01
CA MET A 76 11.84 -11.37 0.14
C MET A 76 11.08 -11.37 -1.20
N PRO A 77 10.66 -12.54 -1.72
CA PRO A 77 9.81 -12.62 -2.90
C PRO A 77 8.53 -11.78 -2.75
N GLY A 78 8.03 -11.21 -3.84
CA GLY A 78 6.76 -10.47 -3.82
C GLY A 78 6.74 -9.15 -3.04
N ILE A 79 7.83 -8.75 -2.37
CA ILE A 79 7.93 -7.47 -1.66
C ILE A 79 8.33 -6.36 -2.62
N LYS A 80 7.59 -5.24 -2.58
CA LYS A 80 7.88 -4.00 -3.29
C LYS A 80 7.97 -2.86 -2.27
N LEU A 81 9.18 -2.36 -2.05
CA LEU A 81 9.45 -1.25 -1.13
C LEU A 81 9.47 0.08 -1.89
N HIS A 82 8.65 1.04 -1.47
CA HIS A 82 8.61 2.39 -2.00
C HIS A 82 8.92 3.40 -0.90
N LEU A 83 10.04 4.12 -1.02
CA LEU A 83 10.43 5.18 -0.09
C LEU A 83 10.32 6.56 -0.78
N TYR A 84 9.76 7.54 -0.07
CA TYR A 84 9.46 8.87 -0.64
C TYR A 84 10.63 9.86 -0.59
N GLY A 85 11.82 9.44 -0.15
CA GLY A 85 13.01 10.32 -0.07
C GLY A 85 12.86 11.52 0.87
N LYS A 86 11.93 11.48 1.84
CA LYS A 86 11.71 12.58 2.79
C LYS A 86 12.87 12.68 3.79
N LYS A 87 13.47 13.87 3.91
CA LYS A 87 14.62 14.13 4.80
C LYS A 87 14.29 14.10 6.30
N ILE A 88 13.06 14.44 6.68
CA ILE A 88 12.64 14.55 8.10
C ILE A 88 11.61 13.45 8.40
N ALA A 89 11.98 12.54 9.30
CA ALA A 89 11.19 11.37 9.70
C ALA A 89 10.45 11.61 11.04
N GLY A 90 9.40 12.43 11.02
CA GLY A 90 8.52 12.55 12.20
C GLY A 90 7.78 11.23 12.48
N PRO A 91 7.55 10.80 13.73
CA PRO A 91 7.05 9.47 14.07
C PRO A 91 5.79 9.02 13.30
N LYS A 92 4.81 9.92 13.13
CA LYS A 92 3.53 9.66 12.41
C LYS A 92 3.56 10.05 10.92
N ARG A 93 4.70 10.52 10.41
CA ARG A 93 4.81 10.99 9.03
C ARG A 93 4.93 9.79 8.10
N LYS A 94 4.12 9.73 7.04
CA LYS A 94 4.28 8.71 5.98
C LYS A 94 5.59 8.91 5.23
N MET A 95 6.45 7.91 5.29
CA MET A 95 7.79 7.90 4.68
C MET A 95 7.90 6.99 3.47
N GLY A 96 6.97 6.04 3.34
CA GLY A 96 6.92 5.10 2.24
C GLY A 96 5.73 4.15 2.35
N HIS A 97 5.76 3.08 1.58
CA HIS A 97 4.88 1.93 1.73
C HIS A 97 5.58 0.66 1.23
N ILE A 98 5.04 -0.49 1.63
CA ILE A 98 5.41 -1.80 1.12
C ILE A 98 4.18 -2.42 0.48
N THR A 99 4.31 -2.94 -0.74
CA THR A 99 3.30 -3.79 -1.38
C THR A 99 3.78 -5.25 -1.35
N ILE A 100 2.94 -6.14 -0.84
CA ILE A 100 3.15 -7.59 -0.75
C ILE A 100 2.30 -8.22 -1.85
N LEU A 101 2.93 -8.89 -2.82
CA LEU A 101 2.29 -9.43 -4.02
C LEU A 101 2.26 -10.96 -4.02
N ASN A 102 1.27 -11.55 -4.70
CA ASN A 102 1.31 -12.93 -5.19
C ASN A 102 1.47 -14.00 -4.10
N TYR A 103 0.88 -13.75 -2.94
CA TYR A 103 0.78 -14.73 -1.86
C TYR A 103 -0.66 -15.23 -1.75
N SER A 104 -0.83 -16.51 -1.41
CA SER A 104 -2.15 -17.01 -1.04
C SER A 104 -2.63 -16.31 0.23
N LYS A 105 -3.95 -16.27 0.44
CA LYS A 105 -4.53 -15.67 1.65
C LYS A 105 -3.94 -16.27 2.94
N ALA A 106 -3.60 -17.56 2.94
CA ALA A 106 -2.99 -18.25 4.06
C ALA A 106 -1.53 -17.81 4.32
N GLU A 107 -0.81 -17.40 3.28
CA GLU A 107 0.59 -16.96 3.40
C GLU A 107 0.72 -15.47 3.69
N VAL A 108 -0.25 -14.65 3.26
CA VAL A 108 -0.25 -13.20 3.46
C VAL A 108 -0.06 -12.86 4.94
N ASP A 109 -0.79 -13.51 5.85
CA ASP A 109 -0.68 -13.23 7.28
C ASP A 109 0.73 -13.50 7.82
N ARG A 110 1.36 -14.58 7.37
CA ARG A 110 2.75 -14.91 7.74
C ARG A 110 3.73 -13.85 7.24
N ILE A 111 3.61 -13.44 5.97
CA ILE A 111 4.49 -12.43 5.38
C ILE A 111 4.27 -11.06 6.01
N VAL A 112 3.02 -10.67 6.26
CA VAL A 112 2.67 -9.43 6.96
C VAL A 112 3.33 -9.41 8.34
N ASN A 113 3.28 -10.51 9.09
CA ASN A 113 3.93 -10.59 10.40
C ASN A 113 5.46 -10.53 10.30
N GLU A 114 6.08 -11.21 9.33
CA GLU A 114 7.53 -11.07 9.08
C GLU A 114 7.89 -9.61 8.75
N VAL A 115 7.10 -8.94 7.90
CA VAL A 115 7.31 -7.51 7.58
C VAL A 115 7.15 -6.64 8.83
N LYS A 116 6.16 -6.90 9.70
CA LYS A 116 5.96 -6.15 10.96
C LYS A 116 7.18 -6.22 11.86
N GLU A 117 7.77 -7.40 12.02
CA GLU A 117 9.00 -7.57 12.79
C GLU A 117 10.15 -6.76 12.19
N LEU A 118 10.29 -6.78 10.86
CA LEU A 118 11.34 -6.05 10.12
C LEU A 118 11.17 -4.53 10.12
N ILE A 119 10.02 -4.02 10.55
CA ILE A 119 9.77 -2.59 10.73
C ILE A 119 9.54 -2.19 12.20
N GLY A 120 9.57 -3.16 13.10
CA GLY A 120 9.40 -2.98 14.55
C GLY A 120 8.00 -2.51 14.96
N GLU A 121 6.94 -3.04 14.36
CA GLU A 121 5.55 -2.76 14.75
C GLU A 121 4.97 -3.90 15.61
N ASP A 122 4.53 -3.56 16.82
CA ASP A 122 3.97 -4.50 17.80
C ASP A 122 2.42 -4.54 17.81
N ASP A 123 1.74 -3.63 17.09
CA ASP A 123 0.28 -3.45 17.13
C ASP A 123 -0.45 -3.85 15.82
N ALA A 124 -1.75 -4.11 15.96
CA ALA A 124 -2.67 -4.34 14.85
C ALA A 124 -2.87 -3.06 14.01
N PHE A 125 -2.10 -2.92 12.94
CA PHE A 125 -2.21 -1.82 11.97
C PHE A 125 -3.66 -1.52 11.52
N GLY A 126 -4.07 -0.26 11.61
CA GLY A 126 -5.23 0.29 10.89
C GLY A 126 -4.96 0.67 9.43
N ASP A 127 -3.74 0.43 8.93
CA ASP A 127 -3.25 0.86 7.60
C ASP A 127 -2.92 -0.32 6.66
N ILE A 128 -3.40 -1.54 6.98
CA ILE A 128 -3.31 -2.69 6.07
C ILE A 128 -4.52 -2.67 5.15
N TYR A 129 -4.27 -2.53 3.86
CA TYR A 129 -5.30 -2.68 2.84
C TYR A 129 -5.14 -4.06 2.21
N ASN A 130 -6.02 -4.99 2.57
CA ASN A 130 -6.11 -6.31 1.93
C ASN A 130 -7.01 -6.19 0.70
N LEU A 131 -6.49 -6.53 -0.47
CA LEU A 131 -7.18 -6.43 -1.76
C LEU A 131 -7.01 -7.71 -2.57
#